data_AF-A0A699VME4-F1
#
_entry.id   AF-A0A699VME4-F1
#
_cell.length_a   1.000
_cell.length_b   1.000
_cell.length_c   1.000
_cell.angle_alpha   90.00
_cell.angle_beta   90.00
_cell.angle_gamma   90.00
#
_symmetry.space_group_name_H-M   'P 1'
#
loop_
_entity.id
_entity.type
_entity.pdbx_description
1 polymer ?
#
loop_
_entity_poly.entity_id
_entity_poly.type
_entity_poly.pdbx_seq_one_letter_code
_entity_poly.pdbx_strand_id
1 'polypeptide(L)' 'MTKLTQKKVKLEWGDKQEAAFQLLKQKLCSALILALPEGSEDFIVYCDASNKGLGAVLMQR' A
#
# COMPACT_ATOMS: atom_id res chain seq x y z
N MET A 1 -11.81 -5.29 8.28
CA MET A 1 -11.33 -6.67 8.09
C MET A 1 -11.85 -7.19 6.76
N THR A 2 -10.99 -7.68 5.85
CA THR A 2 -11.41 -8.18 4.53
C THR A 2 -12.18 -9.49 4.69
N LYS A 3 -13.06 -9.83 3.73
CA LYS A 3 -13.86 -11.06 3.80
C LYS A 3 -13.00 -12.34 3.90
N LEU A 4 -11.79 -12.31 3.32
CA LEU A 4 -10.86 -13.45 3.28
C LEU A 4 -10.27 -13.83 4.65
N THR A 5 -10.23 -12.89 5.61
CA THR A 5 -9.62 -13.11 6.94
C THR A 5 -10.64 -13.19 8.07
N GLN A 6 -11.94 -13.22 7.73
CA GLN A 6 -13.00 -13.33 8.73
C GLN A 6 -13.09 -14.76 9.28
N LYS A 7 -13.19 -14.88 10.62
CA LYS A 7 -13.40 -16.18 11.26
C LYS A 7 -14.70 -16.81 10.77
N LYS A 8 -14.70 -18.14 10.61
CA LYS A 8 -15.84 -18.95 10.14
C LYS A 8 -16.29 -18.67 8.69
N VAL A 9 -15.54 -17.87 7.93
CA VAL A 9 -15.73 -17.72 6.48
C VAL A 9 -14.71 -18.61 5.78
N LYS A 10 -15.16 -19.41 4.81
CA LYS A 10 -14.25 -20.22 3.99
C LYS A 10 -13.37 -19.28 3.16
N LEU A 11 -12.05 -19.52 3.16
CA LEU A 11 -11.14 -18.76 2.30
C LEU A 11 -11.37 -19.21 0.85
N GLU A 12 -11.96 -18.33 0.06
CA GLU A 12 -12.17 -18.53 -1.37
C GLU A 12 -11.22 -17.65 -2.16
N TRP A 13 -10.28 -18.29 -2.84
CA TRP A 13 -9.33 -17.65 -3.73
C TRP A 13 -9.74 -17.93 -5.18
N GLY A 14 -10.27 -16.93 -5.86
CA GLY A 14 -10.62 -17.01 -7.27
C GLY A 14 -10.00 -15.88 -8.08
N ASP A 15 -10.44 -15.75 -9.34
CA ASP A 15 -9.80 -14.85 -10.31
C ASP A 15 -9.77 -13.38 -9.86
N LYS A 16 -10.80 -12.92 -9.12
CA LYS A 16 -10.86 -11.55 -8.61
C LYS A 16 -9.78 -11.28 -7.55
N GLN A 17 -9.57 -12.23 -6.65
CA GLN A 17 -8.55 -12.14 -5.60
C GLN A 17 -7.15 -12.22 -6.21
N GLU A 18 -6.95 -13.15 -7.15
CA GLU A 18 -5.69 -13.32 -7.87
C GLU A 18 -5.34 -12.05 -8.67
N ALA A 19 -6.30 -11.51 -9.44
CA ALA A 19 -6.08 -10.28 -10.21
C ALA A 19 -5.72 -9.08 -9.30
N ALA A 20 -6.42 -8.92 -8.18
CA ALA A 20 -6.10 -7.87 -7.21
C ALA A 20 -4.71 -8.06 -6.58
N PHE A 21 -4.34 -9.31 -6.28
CA PHE A 21 -3.03 -9.64 -5.71
C PHE A 21 -1.89 -9.39 -6.71
N GLN A 22 -2.05 -9.78 -7.97
CA GLN A 22 -1.06 -9.52 -9.02
C GLN A 22 -0.92 -8.02 -9.30
N LEU A 23 -2.03 -7.26 -9.33
CA LEU A 23 -1.97 -5.81 -9.44
C LEU A 23 -1.22 -5.17 -8.27
N LEU A 24 -1.45 -5.66 -7.04
CA LEU A 24 -0.73 -5.18 -5.86
C LEU A 24 0.77 -5.47 -5.97
N LYS A 25 1.15 -6.70 -6.37
CA LYS A 25 2.55 -7.06 -6.63
C LYS A 25 3.18 -6.16 -7.67
N GLN A 26 2.50 -5.94 -8.80
CA GLN A 26 3.00 -5.07 -9.85
C GLN A 26 3.25 -3.66 -9.29
N LYS A 27 2.27 -3.06 -8.62
CA LYS A 27 2.39 -1.69 -8.07
C LYS A 27 3.49 -1.55 -7.02
N LEU A 28 3.67 -2.55 -6.16
CA LEU A 28 4.71 -2.53 -5.12
C LEU A 28 6.11 -2.77 -5.70
N CYS A 29 6.24 -3.67 -6.67
CA CYS A 29 7.53 -3.96 -7.33
C CYS A 29 7.91 -2.90 -8.36
N SER A 30 6.97 -2.08 -8.85
CA SER A 30 7.23 -0.98 -9.76
C SER A 30 7.41 0.37 -9.07
N ALA A 31 7.02 0.51 -7.80
CA ALA A 31 7.14 1.76 -7.07
C ALA A 31 8.61 2.09 -6.78
N LEU A 32 8.92 3.40 -6.77
CA LEU A 32 10.28 3.93 -6.78
C LEU A 32 11.16 3.32 -5.67
N ILE A 33 12.40 3.02 -6.05
CA ILE A 33 13.51 2.77 -5.13
C ILE A 33 13.51 3.93 -4.13
N LEU A 34 13.33 3.63 -2.85
CA LEU A 34 13.51 4.60 -1.78
C LEU A 34 14.95 5.10 -1.87
N ALA A 35 15.11 6.33 -2.37
CA ALA A 35 16.41 6.97 -2.40
C ALA A 35 16.89 7.22 -0.96
N LEU A 36 18.21 7.18 -0.77
CA LEU A 36 18.78 7.60 0.50
C LEU A 36 18.47 9.08 0.71
N PRO A 37 18.04 9.48 1.93
CA PRO A 37 17.79 10.88 2.21
C PRO A 37 19.09 11.69 2.16
N GLU A 38 19.04 12.87 1.56
CA GLU A 38 20.13 13.83 1.54
C GLU A 38 20.04 14.74 2.77
N GLY A 39 21.14 14.91 3.52
CA GLY A 39 21.07 15.55 4.86
C GLY A 39 20.71 17.04 4.86
N SER A 40 20.77 17.72 3.71
CA SER A 40 20.56 19.16 3.57
C SER A 40 19.16 19.56 3.09
N GLU A 41 18.36 18.61 2.61
CA GLU A 41 17.06 18.91 2.00
C GLU A 41 15.91 18.70 2.99
N ASP A 42 14.89 19.57 2.90
CA ASP A 42 13.71 19.50 3.74
C ASP A 42 12.86 18.26 3.43
N PHE A 43 12.28 17.68 4.47
CA PHE A 43 11.28 16.62 4.35
C PHE A 43 9.87 17.19 4.33
N ILE A 44 9.01 16.59 3.51
CA ILE A 44 7.58 16.90 3.43
C ILE A 44 6.79 15.61 3.68
N VAL A 45 5.83 15.69 4.59
CA VAL A 45 4.88 14.59 4.83
C VAL A 45 3.55 14.94 4.18
N TYR A 46 3.12 14.10 3.23
CA TYR A 46 1.77 14.15 2.67
C TYR A 46 0.90 13.13 3.40
N CYS A 47 -0.16 13.61 4.04
CA CYS A 47 -1.14 12.77 4.73
C CYS A 47 -2.45 12.74 3.96
N ASP A 48 -3.07 11.57 3.90
CA ASP A 48 -4.44 11.39 3.42
C ASP A 48 -5.23 10.50 4.38
N ALA A 49 -6.55 10.70 4.43
CA ALA A 49 -7.43 10.00 5.34
C ALA A 49 -8.73 9.61 4.64
N SER A 50 -9.18 8.38 4.90
CA SER A 50 -10.49 7.90 4.51
C SER A 50 -11.21 7.27 5.71
N ASN A 51 -12.52 7.05 5.58
CA ASN A 51 -13.32 6.33 6.58
C ASN A 51 -12.83 4.89 6.85
N LYS A 52 -11.87 4.38 6.06
CA LYS A 52 -11.33 3.01 6.18
C LYS A 52 -9.88 2.97 6.67
N GLY A 53 -9.16 4.09 6.63
CA GLY A 53 -7.75 4.10 6.97
C GLY A 53 -7.07 5.44 6.71
N LEU A 54 -5.91 5.60 7.33
CA LEU A 54 -5.01 6.74 7.19
C LEU A 54 -3.80 6.31 6.37
N GLY A 55 -3.30 7.21 5.54
CA GLY A 55 -2.07 7.03 4.77
C GLY A 55 -1.17 8.24 4.90
N ALA A 56 0.14 8.02 4.91
CA ALA A 56 1.12 9.10 4.85
C ALA A 56 2.29 8.69 3.95
N VAL A 57 2.86 9.66 3.24
CA VAL A 57 4.07 9.50 2.44
C VAL A 57 5.07 10.57 2.86
N LEU A 58 6.26 10.14 3.24
CA LEU A 58 7.42 11.02 3.47
C LEU A 58 8.15 11.20 2.14
N MET A 59 8.36 12.44 1.73
CA MET A 59 9.12 12.80 0.54
C MET A 59 10.20 13.83 0.89
N GLN A 60 11.23 13.91 0.07
CA GLN A 60 12.27 14.93 0.14
C GLN A 60 12.26 15.74 -1.17
N ARG A 61 12.53 17.05 -1.09
CA ARG A 61 12.55 17.95 -2.25
C ARG A 61 13.69 17.63 -3.21
#